data_AF-A0A453GH16-F1
#
_entry.id   AF-A0A453GH16-F1
#
_cell.length_a   1.000
_cell.length_b   1.000
_cell.length_c   1.000
_cell.angle_alpha   90.00
_cell.angle_beta   90.00
_cell.angle_gamma   90.00
#
_symmetry.space_group_name_H-M   'P 1'
#
loop_
_entity.id
_entity.type
_entity.pdbx_description
1 polymer ?
#
loop_
_entity_poly.entity_id
_entity_poly.type
_entity_poly.pdbx_seq_one_letter_code
_entity_poly.pdbx_strand_id
1 'polypeptide(L)'
;MRRIKPDFFMDMKRMVLNTSQGPRPALVFGPKLLAAKLYDRSSAEDQTLATMLVRPGCQFLDDPTMKDEAMLTDANYGSVNKVYVVAMADASNSEEMQRWMVDLSPGTEAEEIAGADHMAMCSKPRELCGVLLRIADKYE
;
A
#
# COMPACT_ATOMS: atom_id res chain seq x y z
N MET A 1 16.60 3.05 -9.97
CA MET A 1 15.17 3.33 -9.74
C MET A 1 14.42 3.09 -11.04
N ARG A 2 13.53 2.08 -11.10
CA ARG A 2 12.77 1.76 -12.31
C ARG A 2 11.79 2.91 -12.57
N ARG A 3 11.88 3.54 -13.75
CA ARG A 3 11.00 4.66 -14.12
C ARG A 3 9.57 4.13 -14.30
N ILE A 4 8.62 4.59 -13.48
CA ILE A 4 7.20 4.24 -13.65
C ILE A 4 6.77 4.72 -15.04
N LYS A 5 6.26 3.80 -15.86
CA LYS A 5 5.80 4.13 -17.20
C LYS A 5 4.54 5.01 -17.12
N PRO A 6 4.34 5.98 -18.03
CA PRO A 6 3.18 6.88 -17.97
C PRO A 6 1.81 6.17 -18.01
N ASP A 7 1.74 5.01 -18.65
CA ASP A 7 0.54 4.17 -18.78
C ASP A 7 0.20 3.38 -17.51
N PHE A 8 1.11 3.31 -16.54
CA PHE A 8 0.92 2.59 -15.28
C PHE A 8 -0.33 3.05 -14.52
N PHE A 9 -0.62 4.35 -14.54
CA PHE A 9 -1.72 4.95 -13.79
C PHE A 9 -3.09 4.84 -14.48
N MET A 10 -3.14 4.34 -15.72
CA MET A 10 -4.38 4.06 -16.46
C MET A 10 -5.42 5.19 -16.40
N ASP A 11 -6.58 4.93 -15.78
CA ASP A 11 -7.72 5.84 -15.65
C ASP A 11 -7.78 6.56 -14.30
N MET A 12 -6.69 6.55 -13.52
CA MET A 12 -6.54 7.38 -12.32
C MET A 12 -6.71 8.86 -12.67
N LYS A 13 -7.49 9.57 -11.86
CA LYS A 13 -7.70 11.01 -12.02
C LYS A 13 -7.03 11.78 -10.89
N ARG A 14 -6.39 12.89 -11.25
CA ARG A 14 -5.96 13.92 -10.30
C ARG A 14 -7.07 14.94 -10.11
N MET A 15 -7.26 15.40 -8.89
CA MET A 15 -8.19 16.46 -8.56
C MET A 15 -7.69 17.27 -7.36
N VAL A 16 -8.41 18.32 -6.99
CA VAL A 16 -8.15 19.11 -5.79
C VAL A 16 -9.33 18.93 -4.84
N LEU A 17 -9.04 18.51 -3.61
CA LEU A 17 -10.02 18.46 -2.53
C LEU A 17 -9.93 19.75 -1.71
N ASN A 18 -11.07 20.41 -1.51
CA ASN A 18 -11.15 21.53 -0.59
C ASN A 18 -11.31 20.97 0.83
N THR A 19 -10.27 21.08 1.64
CA THR A 19 -10.27 20.66 3.05
C THR A 19 -10.37 21.86 3.98
N SER A 20 -10.62 21.62 5.27
CA SER A 20 -10.57 22.67 6.30
C SER A 20 -9.18 23.32 6.42
N GLN A 21 -8.13 22.63 5.97
CA GLN A 21 -6.74 23.10 5.93
C GLN A 21 -6.35 23.66 4.55
N GLY A 22 -7.33 23.92 3.68
CA GLY A 22 -7.14 24.44 2.32
C GLY A 22 -7.22 23.39 1.21
N PRO A 23 -7.07 23.81 -0.06
CA PRO A 23 -7.09 22.93 -1.22
C PRO A 23 -5.89 21.97 -1.21
N ARG A 24 -6.12 20.68 -1.45
CA ARG A 24 -5.06 19.65 -1.48
C ARG A 24 -5.14 18.80 -2.74
N PRO A 25 -4.00 18.50 -3.41
CA PRO A 25 -3.96 17.53 -4.50
C PRO A 25 -4.39 16.14 -4.01
N ALA A 26 -5.32 15.53 -4.73
CA ALA A 26 -5.84 14.21 -4.46
C ALA A 26 -5.87 13.34 -5.72
N LEU A 27 -5.82 12.03 -5.51
CA LEU A 27 -5.90 11.00 -6.53
C LEU A 27 -7.14 10.16 -6.28
N VAL A 28 -7.86 9.82 -7.34
CA VAL A 28 -8.89 8.78 -7.29
C VAL A 28 -8.53 7.69 -8.29
N PHE A 29 -8.51 6.44 -7.83
CA PHE A 29 -8.24 5.30 -8.68
C PHE A 29 -9.47 4.99 -9.53
N GLY A 30 -9.25 4.85 -10.83
CA GLY A 30 -10.31 4.46 -11.76
C GLY A 30 -10.52 2.95 -11.79
N PRO A 31 -11.67 2.49 -12.31
CA PRO A 31 -12.01 1.07 -12.37
C PRO A 31 -10.99 0.23 -13.15
N LYS A 32 -10.36 0.74 -14.21
CA LYS A 32 -9.36 -0.02 -14.97
C LYS A 32 -8.09 -0.23 -14.17
N LEU A 33 -7.62 0.81 -13.47
CA LEU A 33 -6.47 0.70 -12.58
C LEU A 33 -6.76 -0.30 -11.44
N LEU A 34 -7.93 -0.19 -10.80
CA LEU A 34 -8.33 -1.10 -9.73
C LEU A 34 -8.29 -2.56 -10.19
N ALA A 35 -8.95 -2.88 -11.31
CA ALA A 35 -9.04 -4.24 -11.83
C ALA A 35 -7.68 -4.80 -12.30
N ALA A 36 -6.83 -3.97 -12.91
CA ALA A 36 -5.59 -4.45 -13.52
C ALA A 36 -4.36 -4.43 -12.61
N LYS A 37 -4.42 -3.67 -11.50
CA LYS A 37 -3.25 -3.41 -10.65
C LYS A 37 -3.45 -3.69 -9.17
N LEU A 38 -4.68 -3.55 -8.66
CA LEU A 38 -4.94 -3.70 -7.24
C LEU A 38 -5.68 -5.01 -6.93
N TYR A 39 -6.64 -5.39 -7.77
CA TYR A 39 -7.58 -6.50 -7.53
C TYR A 39 -7.49 -7.60 -8.61
N ASP A 40 -6.38 -7.72 -9.35
CA ASP A 40 -6.27 -8.64 -10.50
C ASP A 40 -6.34 -10.12 -10.11
N ARG A 41 -6.18 -10.44 -8.81
CA ARG A 41 -6.33 -11.80 -8.25
C ARG A 41 -7.48 -11.91 -7.25
N SER A 42 -8.19 -10.82 -7.01
CA SER A 42 -9.38 -10.76 -6.16
C SER A 42 -10.64 -11.14 -6.94
N SER A 43 -11.73 -11.40 -6.21
CA SER A 43 -13.01 -11.77 -6.81
C SER A 43 -13.64 -10.63 -7.62
N ALA A 44 -14.56 -10.94 -8.54
CA ALA A 44 -15.28 -9.93 -9.31
C ALA A 44 -16.20 -9.08 -8.40
N GLU A 45 -16.69 -9.69 -7.33
CA GLU A 45 -17.48 -9.07 -6.28
C GLU A 45 -16.65 -8.01 -5.54
N ASP A 46 -15.42 -8.34 -5.14
CA ASP A 46 -14.51 -7.38 -4.48
C ASP A 46 -14.11 -6.24 -5.42
N GLN A 47 -13.84 -6.54 -6.70
CA GLN A 47 -13.58 -5.52 -7.72
C GLN A 47 -14.77 -4.56 -7.85
N THR A 48 -15.98 -5.11 -7.96
CA THR A 48 -17.21 -4.31 -8.06
C THR A 48 -17.40 -3.44 -6.83
N LEU A 49 -17.25 -4.03 -5.63
CA LEU A 49 -17.37 -3.32 -4.37
C LEU A 49 -16.35 -2.17 -4.26
N ALA A 50 -15.11 -2.40 -4.67
CA ALA A 50 -14.07 -1.37 -4.68
C ALA A 50 -14.46 -0.17 -5.57
N THR A 51 -15.02 -0.41 -6.75
CA THR A 51 -15.47 0.69 -7.64
C THR A 51 -16.61 1.53 -7.05
N MET A 52 -17.42 0.94 -6.16
CA MET A 52 -18.53 1.64 -5.49
C MET A 52 -18.06 2.46 -4.28
N LEU A 53 -16.95 2.07 -3.66
CA LEU A 53 -16.51 2.63 -2.37
C LEU A 53 -15.25 3.51 -2.46
N VAL A 54 -14.46 3.40 -3.53
CA VAL A 54 -13.22 4.18 -3.66
C VAL A 54 -13.53 5.68 -3.64
N ARG A 55 -12.73 6.44 -2.90
CA ARG A 55 -12.84 7.89 -2.76
C ARG A 55 -11.50 8.55 -3.07
N PRO A 56 -11.49 9.83 -3.45
CA PRO A 56 -10.24 10.56 -3.64
C PRO A 56 -9.42 10.60 -2.34
N GLY A 57 -8.12 10.31 -2.44
CA GLY A 57 -7.17 10.34 -1.33
C GLY A 57 -5.99 11.27 -1.61
N CYS A 58 -5.47 11.93 -0.58
CA CYS A 58 -4.30 12.80 -0.67
C CYS A 58 -3.03 12.00 -0.32
N GLN A 59 -1.95 12.18 -1.08
CA GLN A 59 -0.65 11.55 -0.77
C GLN A 59 0.21 12.38 0.19
N PHE A 60 -0.20 13.60 0.55
CA PHE A 60 0.50 14.49 1.48
C PHE A 60 1.97 14.77 1.14
N LEU A 61 2.37 14.62 -0.13
CA LEU A 61 3.76 14.78 -0.57
C LEU A 61 4.37 16.15 -0.24
N ASP A 62 3.53 17.19 -0.16
CA ASP A 62 3.94 18.56 0.18
C ASP A 62 3.63 18.98 1.62
N ASP A 63 3.11 18.07 2.44
CA ASP A 63 2.83 18.38 3.83
C ASP A 63 4.15 18.53 4.61
N PRO A 64 4.38 19.66 5.32
CA PRO A 64 5.60 19.88 6.09
C PRO A 64 5.86 18.78 7.12
N THR A 65 4.80 18.22 7.71
CA THR A 65 4.89 17.13 8.70
C THR A 65 5.47 15.87 8.07
N MET A 66 5.10 15.56 6.82
CA MET A 66 5.62 14.39 6.10
C MET A 66 7.07 14.58 5.63
N LYS A 67 7.57 15.81 5.61
CA LYS A 67 8.96 16.16 5.24
C LYS A 67 9.86 16.37 6.45
N ASP A 68 9.31 16.37 7.66
CA ASP A 68 10.07 16.60 8.89
C ASP A 68 10.72 15.29 9.35
N GLU A 69 12.03 15.18 9.16
CA GLU A 69 12.84 14.03 9.57
C GLU A 69 12.79 13.79 11.09
N ALA A 70 12.42 14.78 11.90
CA ALA A 70 12.28 14.62 13.34
C ALA A 70 11.02 13.85 13.76
N MET A 71 10.07 13.61 12.84
CA MET A 71 8.83 12.90 13.14
C MET A 71 9.04 11.40 13.39
N LEU A 72 10.07 10.80 12.79
CA LEU A 72 10.40 9.39 12.94
C LEU A 72 11.82 9.26 13.50
N THR A 73 11.94 8.87 14.77
CA THR A 73 13.23 8.72 15.46
C THR A 73 13.48 7.27 15.85
N ASP A 74 14.76 6.90 15.95
CA ASP A 74 15.17 5.56 16.40
C ASP A 74 14.67 5.25 17.81
N ALA A 75 14.69 6.23 18.70
CA ALA A 75 14.24 6.07 20.09
C ALA A 75 12.73 5.80 20.22
N ASN A 76 11.92 6.24 19.24
CA ASN A 76 10.47 6.05 19.24
C ASN A 76 10.05 5.07 18.14
N TYR A 77 9.90 5.53 16.90
CA TYR A 77 9.47 4.71 15.77
C TYR A 77 10.39 3.50 15.55
N GLY A 78 11.70 3.69 15.67
CA GLY A 78 12.69 2.61 15.52
C GLY A 78 12.69 1.58 16.65
N SER A 79 12.10 1.90 17.80
CA SER A 79 12.02 0.98 18.95
C SER A 79 10.95 -0.09 18.80
N VAL A 80 10.01 0.09 17.87
CA VAL A 80 8.89 -0.83 17.64
C VAL A 80 9.32 -1.94 16.68
N ASN A 81 8.96 -3.18 16.99
CA ASN A 81 9.15 -4.31 16.07
C ASN A 81 8.32 -4.10 14.80
N LYS A 82 8.97 -4.24 13.64
CA LYS A 82 8.34 -4.01 12.33
C LYS A 82 8.35 -5.30 11.52
N VAL A 83 7.18 -5.65 10.98
CA VAL A 83 7.06 -6.73 9.99
C VAL A 83 6.41 -6.16 8.74
N TYR A 84 7.01 -6.42 7.59
CA TYR A 84 6.47 -6.10 6.28
C TYR A 84 5.90 -7.38 5.65
N VAL A 85 4.65 -7.35 5.20
CA VAL A 85 4.02 -8.49 4.51
C VAL A 85 4.06 -8.26 3.01
N VAL A 86 4.89 -9.01 2.30
CA VAL A 86 5.10 -8.90 0.85
C VAL A 86 4.00 -9.65 0.10
N ALA A 87 3.24 -8.93 -0.72
CA ALA A 87 2.29 -9.52 -1.66
C ALA A 87 2.99 -9.84 -2.98
N MET A 88 3.33 -11.11 -3.21
CA MET A 88 4.25 -11.51 -4.28
C MET A 88 3.68 -11.34 -5.70
N ALA A 89 2.36 -11.23 -5.86
CA ALA A 89 1.70 -10.97 -7.14
C ALA A 89 1.15 -9.55 -7.25
N ASP A 90 1.59 -8.62 -6.39
CA ASP A 90 1.18 -7.22 -6.45
C ASP A 90 1.65 -6.57 -7.76
N ALA A 91 0.69 -6.22 -8.61
CA ALA A 91 0.92 -5.58 -9.89
C ALA A 91 1.10 -4.05 -9.80
N SER A 92 0.78 -3.46 -8.65
CA SER A 92 0.95 -2.04 -8.31
C SER A 92 2.33 -1.75 -7.69
N ASN A 93 2.81 -2.61 -6.79
CA ASN A 93 4.14 -2.52 -6.21
C ASN A 93 4.87 -3.84 -6.43
N SER A 94 5.80 -3.88 -7.39
CA SER A 94 6.54 -5.11 -7.68
C SER A 94 7.27 -5.63 -6.45
N GLU A 95 7.42 -6.95 -6.35
CA GLU A 95 8.17 -7.60 -5.26
C GLU A 95 9.54 -6.95 -5.00
N GLU A 96 10.30 -6.63 -6.05
CA GLU A 96 11.57 -5.91 -5.96
C GLU A 96 11.46 -4.57 -5.22
N MET A 97 10.38 -3.82 -5.43
CA MET A 97 10.14 -2.53 -4.79
C MET A 97 9.73 -2.72 -3.32
N GLN A 98 8.91 -3.74 -3.03
CA GLN A 98 8.55 -4.08 -1.66
C GLN A 98 9.78 -4.51 -0.84
N ARG A 99 10.63 -5.39 -1.39
CA ARG A 99 11.88 -5.80 -0.74
C ARG A 99 12.85 -4.63 -0.55
N TRP A 100 12.96 -3.75 -1.55
CA TRP A 100 13.76 -2.54 -1.42
C TRP A 100 13.28 -1.63 -0.27
N MET A 101 11.96 -1.53 -0.03
CA MET A 101 11.43 -0.80 1.14
C MET A 101 11.78 -1.47 2.47
N VAL A 102 11.83 -2.80 2.52
CA VAL A 102 12.29 -3.55 3.71
C VAL A 102 13.76 -3.26 3.98
N ASP A 103 14.62 -3.31 2.97
CA ASP A 103 16.06 -3.05 3.10
C ASP A 103 16.35 -1.62 3.58
N LEU A 104 15.50 -0.66 3.21
CA LEU A 104 15.60 0.73 3.65
C LEU A 104 15.11 0.97 5.09
N SER A 105 14.45 -0.01 5.72
CA SER A 105 13.88 0.13 7.07
C SER A 105 14.59 -0.83 8.04
N PRO A 106 15.63 -0.37 8.75
CA PRO A 106 16.42 -1.21 9.66
C PRO A 106 15.55 -1.96 10.68
N GLY A 107 15.90 -3.24 10.91
CA GLY A 107 15.20 -4.11 11.86
C GLY A 107 13.82 -4.60 11.40
N THR A 108 13.44 -4.35 10.15
CA THR A 108 12.16 -4.85 9.61
C THR A 108 12.31 -6.29 9.15
N GLU A 109 11.44 -7.16 9.66
CA GLU A 109 11.30 -8.52 9.17
C GLU A 109 10.33 -8.59 7.99
N ALA A 110 10.46 -9.61 7.14
CA ALA A 110 9.58 -9.81 6.00
C ALA A 110 8.84 -11.15 6.11
N GLU A 111 7.52 -11.11 5.95
CA GLU A 111 6.67 -12.27 5.67
C GLU A 111 6.17 -12.17 4.24
N GLU A 112 5.81 -13.30 3.62
CA GLU A 112 5.47 -13.33 2.20
C GLU A 112 4.16 -14.07 1.97
N ILE A 113 3.33 -13.55 1.06
CA ILE A 113 2.09 -14.20 0.63
C ILE A 113 2.15 -14.44 -0.88
N ALA A 114 2.42 -15.69 -1.24
CA ALA A 114 2.43 -16.13 -2.62
C ALA A 114 1.05 -15.96 -3.28
N GLY A 115 1.04 -15.33 -4.46
CA GLY A 115 -0.18 -15.14 -5.25
C GLY A 115 -1.17 -14.10 -4.71
N ALA A 116 -0.83 -13.35 -3.65
CA ALA A 116 -1.59 -12.17 -3.24
C ALA A 116 -1.36 -11.02 -4.22
N ASP A 117 -2.44 -10.40 -4.67
CA ASP A 117 -2.40 -9.08 -5.32
C ASP A 117 -2.20 -7.98 -4.27
N HIS A 118 -2.28 -6.71 -4.69
CA HIS A 118 -2.16 -5.57 -3.78
C HIS A 118 -3.15 -5.65 -2.61
N MET A 119 -4.33 -6.22 -2.86
CA MET A 119 -5.40 -6.40 -1.89
C MET A 119 -5.32 -7.79 -1.27
N ALA A 120 -4.21 -8.09 -0.58
CA ALA A 120 -3.96 -9.38 0.05
C ALA A 120 -5.11 -9.84 0.99
N MET A 121 -5.82 -8.90 1.62
CA MET A 121 -7.00 -9.19 2.44
C MET A 121 -8.23 -9.67 1.64
N CYS A 122 -8.30 -9.38 0.34
CA CYS A 122 -9.34 -9.83 -0.58
C CYS A 122 -8.92 -11.08 -1.33
N SER A 123 -7.72 -11.09 -1.92
CA SER A 123 -7.23 -12.21 -2.74
C SER A 123 -6.77 -13.41 -1.91
N LYS A 124 -6.18 -13.16 -0.73
CA LYS A 124 -5.56 -14.18 0.14
C LYS A 124 -5.89 -13.99 1.64
N PRO A 125 -7.18 -13.86 2.04
CA PRO A 125 -7.56 -13.53 3.41
C PRO A 125 -7.10 -14.55 4.46
N ARG A 126 -7.09 -15.86 4.11
CA ARG A 126 -6.72 -16.92 5.06
C ARG A 126 -5.21 -16.96 5.29
N GLU A 127 -4.44 -16.83 4.22
CA GLU A 127 -2.99 -16.77 4.28
C GLU A 127 -2.54 -15.51 5.04
N LEU A 128 -3.17 -14.36 4.78
CA LEU A 128 -2.92 -13.13 5.54
C LEU A 128 -3.25 -13.31 7.02
N CYS A 129 -4.41 -13.90 7.35
CA CYS A 129 -4.77 -14.20 8.74
C CYS A 129 -3.72 -15.10 9.42
N GLY A 130 -3.27 -16.15 8.73
CA GLY A 130 -2.21 -17.03 9.24
C GLY A 130 -0.88 -16.32 9.48
N VAL A 131 -0.47 -15.42 8.57
CA VAL A 131 0.71 -14.56 8.77
C VAL A 131 0.54 -13.68 10.00
N LEU A 132 -0.59 -12.98 10.13
CA LEU A 132 -0.85 -12.09 11.26
C LEU A 132 -0.86 -12.84 12.60
N LEU A 133 -1.42 -14.05 12.66
CA LEU A 133 -1.40 -14.89 13.85
C LEU A 133 0.02 -15.32 14.23
N ARG A 134 0.88 -15.67 13.26
CA ARG A 134 2.29 -15.98 13.53
C ARG A 134 3.06 -14.77 14.04
N ILE A 135 2.81 -13.59 13.47
CA ILE A 135 3.42 -12.34 13.93
C ILE A 135 2.99 -12.07 15.38
N ALA A 136 1.69 -12.20 15.67
CA ALA A 136 1.18 -11.99 17.02
C ALA A 136 1.82 -12.95 18.04
N ASP A 137 1.87 -14.24 17.74
CA ASP A 137 2.49 -15.27 18.59
C ASP A 137 4.00 -15.03 18.81
N LYS A 138 4.70 -14.51 17.80
CA LYS A 138 6.14 -14.23 17.88
C LYS A 138 6.48 -13.06 18.81
N TYR A 139 5.60 -12.06 18.90
CA TYR A 139 5.84 -10.82 19.65
C TYR A 139 4.91 -10.65 20.86
N GLU A 140 4.27 -11.74 21.33
CA GLU A 140 3.65 -11.78 22.67
C GLU A 140 4.66 -11.55 23.80
#